data_AF-A0A2S0L7W8-F1
#
_entry.id   AF-A0A2S0L7W8-F1
#
_cell.length_a   1.000
_cell.length_b   1.000
_cell.length_c   1.000
_cell.angle_alpha   90.00
_cell.angle_beta   90.00
_cell.angle_gamma   90.00
#
_symmetry.space_group_name_H-M   'P 1'
#
loop_
_entity.id
_entity.type
_entity.pdbx_description
1 polymer ?
#
loop_
_entity_poly.entity_id
_entity_poly.type
_entity_poly.pdbx_seq_one_letter_code
_entity_poly.pdbx_strand_id
1 'polypeptide(L)'
;MITAEEFKEGRILLIDKPLEWSSFQAVNKIKWAIIKNYKQKKIKIGHAGTLDPLASGLLVICTGKFTKKITEIQDAPKTYTGTITVGASTPSYDMETAVDAHYPTDHITPELIEQIRQQFLGELIQTPPVFSAIKKEGKRLYEFAREGEAIEVPQRTIYIHSFNLDISEFPNLHFEVECSKGTYIRSLAHDFGKALGSGAYLSALRRTKIGDYSVDNATSPDDFVTKHIPDIRKQSPIILTTIVQKPVKKKSSLATEWKYFSQMFSRTDKAIALTLLVLFGTFIAITAMQLPNKSNEIYIEMALDPSDLPYTPTDLTEVSDNNQKGEATHPSTPLTTNAYNQADLHLQHSAEIKTLDELMAEREAKEMVAAQETLLNSPNSTSNLVINNIPLPESQTPPLVSNKVNKHTLVKYALEGRNGNIPNPVFTCEHEGQIVVNIVVNEAGNVTKATINKENTTTTDDCLIENSLQYAQRAKFSILMGKKEQIGTITYIFKSKR
;
A
#
# COMPACT_ATOMS: atom_id res chain seq x y z
N MET A 1 12.68 -31.80 -11.94
CA MET A 1 13.18 -30.47 -12.35
C MET A 1 12.15 -29.81 -13.26
N ILE A 2 11.87 -28.52 -13.11
CA ILE A 2 10.92 -27.78 -13.95
C ILE A 2 11.70 -27.09 -15.06
N THR A 3 11.36 -27.33 -16.32
CA THR A 3 12.08 -26.76 -17.47
C THR A 3 11.86 -25.26 -17.65
N ALA A 4 12.76 -24.63 -18.40
CA ALA A 4 12.67 -23.21 -18.73
C ALA A 4 11.42 -22.86 -19.57
N GLU A 5 10.92 -23.81 -20.37
CA GLU A 5 9.74 -23.63 -21.22
C GLU A 5 8.46 -23.72 -20.39
N GLU A 6 8.35 -24.69 -19.47
CA GLU A 6 7.23 -24.76 -18.52
C GLU A 6 7.04 -23.46 -17.72
N PHE A 7 8.13 -22.82 -17.30
CA PHE A 7 8.04 -21.52 -16.63
C PHE A 7 7.49 -20.40 -17.53
N LYS A 8 7.79 -20.42 -18.83
CA LYS A 8 7.27 -19.44 -19.81
C LYS A 8 5.81 -19.74 -20.19
N GLU A 9 5.47 -21.00 -20.40
CA GLU A 9 4.10 -21.44 -20.63
C GLU A 9 3.21 -21.08 -19.44
N GLY A 10 3.74 -21.21 -18.22
CA GLY A 10 3.20 -20.67 -16.99
C GLY A 10 2.92 -21.76 -15.97
N ARG A 11 3.31 -21.49 -14.71
CA ARG A 11 3.00 -22.35 -13.56
C ARG A 11 2.49 -21.53 -12.38
N ILE A 12 1.76 -22.21 -11.51
CA ILE A 12 1.46 -21.75 -10.16
C ILE A 12 2.47 -22.42 -9.22
N LEU A 13 3.14 -21.62 -8.41
CA LEU A 13 4.13 -22.04 -7.43
C LEU A 13 3.60 -21.70 -6.04
N LEU A 14 3.54 -22.69 -5.15
CA LEU A 14 3.11 -22.50 -3.77
C LEU A 14 4.36 -22.35 -2.91
N ILE A 15 4.57 -21.16 -2.37
CA ILE A 15 5.77 -20.83 -1.61
C ILE A 15 5.39 -20.52 -0.17
N ASP A 16 6.02 -21.21 0.79
CA ASP A 16 5.92 -20.84 2.19
C ASP A 16 6.93 -19.72 2.45
N LYS A 17 6.44 -18.48 2.47
CA LYS A 17 7.26 -17.29 2.67
C LYS A 17 7.79 -17.28 4.11
N PRO A 18 9.12 -17.27 4.32
CA PRO A 18 9.68 -17.17 5.66
C PRO A 18 9.35 -15.80 6.28
N LEU A 19 9.44 -15.74 7.61
CA LEU A 19 9.33 -14.49 8.36
C LEU A 19 10.42 -13.49 7.92
N GLU A 20 10.17 -12.20 8.10
CA GLU A 20 11.07 -11.06 7.78
C GLU A 20 11.33 -10.83 6.29
N TRP A 21 10.97 -11.78 5.42
CA TRP A 21 11.04 -11.57 3.98
C TRP A 21 9.83 -10.80 3.47
N SER A 22 10.04 -9.76 2.68
CA SER A 22 8.98 -9.21 1.84
C SER A 22 8.53 -10.23 0.78
N SER A 23 7.27 -10.11 0.34
CA SER A 23 6.77 -10.91 -0.78
C SER A 23 7.61 -10.75 -2.06
N PHE A 24 8.16 -9.55 -2.27
CA PHE A 24 9.03 -9.26 -3.42
C PHE A 24 10.38 -9.98 -3.33
N GLN A 25 10.98 -10.10 -2.14
CA GLN A 25 12.21 -10.87 -1.94
C GLN A 25 12.00 -12.35 -2.30
N ALA A 26 10.90 -12.96 -1.88
CA ALA A 26 10.57 -14.35 -2.23
C ALA A 26 10.41 -14.54 -3.76
N VAL A 27 9.68 -13.64 -4.43
CA VAL A 27 9.55 -13.64 -5.90
C VAL A 27 10.91 -13.48 -6.57
N ASN A 28 11.72 -12.52 -6.11
CA ASN A 28 13.03 -12.25 -6.69
C ASN A 28 13.99 -13.41 -6.53
N LYS A 29 14.01 -14.09 -5.37
CA LYS A 29 14.84 -15.28 -5.15
C LYS A 29 14.62 -16.32 -6.24
N ILE A 30 13.36 -16.63 -6.52
CA ILE A 30 12.96 -17.61 -7.55
C ILE A 30 13.25 -17.06 -8.95
N LYS A 31 12.89 -15.80 -9.23
CA LYS A 31 13.15 -15.14 -10.51
C LYS A 31 14.63 -15.19 -10.89
N TRP A 32 15.51 -14.83 -9.96
CA TRP A 32 16.96 -14.82 -10.16
C TRP A 32 17.51 -16.22 -10.38
N ALA A 33 17.04 -17.20 -9.62
CA ALA A 33 17.43 -18.59 -9.81
C ALA A 33 17.07 -19.10 -11.21
N ILE A 34 15.88 -18.78 -11.72
CA ILE A 34 15.45 -19.15 -13.08
C ILE A 34 16.33 -18.46 -14.13
N ILE A 35 16.49 -17.13 -14.05
CA ILE A 35 17.28 -16.32 -14.98
C ILE A 35 18.71 -16.83 -15.07
N LYS A 36 19.36 -17.03 -13.92
CA LYS A 36 20.77 -17.43 -13.83
C LYS A 36 21.00 -18.84 -14.36
N ASN A 37 20.18 -19.80 -13.93
CA ASN A 37 20.40 -21.20 -14.30
C ASN A 37 19.99 -21.47 -15.75
N TYR A 38 18.89 -20.89 -16.24
CA TYR A 38 18.47 -21.12 -17.62
C TYR A 38 19.06 -20.14 -18.65
N LYS A 39 19.97 -19.25 -18.23
CA LYS A 39 20.59 -18.20 -19.06
C LYS A 39 19.54 -17.37 -19.84
N GLN A 40 18.41 -17.10 -19.20
CA GLN A 40 17.31 -16.33 -19.79
C GLN A 40 17.48 -14.84 -19.49
N LYS A 41 17.27 -13.96 -20.47
CA LYS A 41 17.34 -12.50 -20.24
C LYS A 41 16.18 -11.99 -19.36
N LYS A 42 15.00 -12.60 -19.46
CA LYS A 42 13.80 -12.18 -18.75
C LYS A 42 12.83 -13.35 -18.53
N ILE A 43 12.06 -13.27 -17.46
CA ILE A 43 10.90 -14.12 -17.20
C ILE A 43 9.78 -13.27 -16.60
N LYS A 44 8.53 -13.53 -17.03
CA LYS A 44 7.34 -12.95 -16.41
C LYS A 44 7.01 -13.74 -15.15
N ILE A 45 6.99 -13.07 -14.00
CA ILE A 45 6.71 -13.69 -12.69
C ILE A 45 6.08 -12.64 -11.77
N GLY A 46 5.11 -13.04 -10.95
CA GLY A 46 4.44 -12.18 -9.99
C GLY A 46 3.70 -13.00 -8.93
N HIS A 47 3.24 -12.38 -7.85
CA HIS A 47 2.54 -13.07 -6.76
C HIS A 47 1.06 -12.67 -6.69
N ALA A 48 0.23 -13.56 -6.17
CA ALA A 48 -1.22 -13.40 -6.06
C ALA A 48 -1.68 -13.02 -4.65
N GLY A 49 -1.11 -11.93 -4.13
CA GLY A 49 -1.47 -11.37 -2.83
C GLY A 49 -0.25 -11.13 -1.97
N THR A 50 -0.09 -9.90 -1.47
CA THR A 50 1.03 -9.52 -0.60
C THR A 50 0.88 -10.20 0.77
N LEU A 51 2.01 -10.58 1.36
CA LEU A 51 2.19 -10.81 2.78
C LEU A 51 3.18 -9.78 3.32
N ASP A 52 2.86 -9.24 4.48
CA ASP A 52 3.73 -8.33 5.23
C ASP A 52 5.04 -9.05 5.64
N PRO A 53 6.14 -8.32 5.86
CA PRO A 53 7.41 -8.93 6.29
C PRO A 53 7.27 -9.74 7.58
N LEU A 54 6.54 -9.23 8.57
CA LEU A 54 6.27 -9.89 9.85
C LEU A 54 5.18 -10.97 9.78
N ALA A 55 4.71 -11.32 8.58
CA ALA A 55 3.85 -12.48 8.37
C ALA A 55 4.65 -13.63 7.74
N SER A 56 4.23 -14.87 7.91
CA SER A 56 4.75 -16.04 7.19
C SER A 56 3.66 -16.75 6.39
N GLY A 57 4.00 -17.82 5.69
CA GLY A 57 3.01 -18.73 5.10
C GLY A 57 2.82 -18.56 3.60
N LEU A 58 1.66 -19.01 3.12
CA LEU A 58 1.40 -19.22 1.70
C LEU A 58 1.47 -17.93 0.87
N LEU A 59 2.43 -17.91 -0.06
CA LEU A 59 2.57 -16.95 -1.14
C LEU A 59 2.43 -17.68 -2.48
N VAL A 60 1.31 -17.46 -3.17
CA VAL A 60 1.08 -18.02 -4.49
C VAL A 60 1.81 -17.17 -5.53
N ILE A 61 2.72 -17.78 -6.28
CA ILE A 61 3.51 -17.13 -7.34
C ILE A 61 3.12 -17.71 -8.70
N CYS A 62 2.86 -16.84 -9.67
CA CYS A 62 2.56 -17.23 -11.04
C CYS A 62 3.71 -16.86 -11.97
N THR A 63 4.03 -17.73 -12.92
CA THR A 63 5.01 -17.46 -13.99
C THR A 63 4.35 -17.40 -15.35
N GLY A 64 5.03 -16.83 -16.34
CA GLY A 64 4.65 -16.94 -17.76
C GLY A 64 3.21 -16.47 -18.03
N LYS A 65 2.46 -17.26 -18.81
CA LYS A 65 1.06 -16.94 -19.15
C LYS A 65 0.13 -16.95 -17.92
N PHE A 66 0.47 -17.71 -16.87
CA PHE A 66 -0.34 -17.84 -15.66
C PHE A 66 -0.35 -16.58 -14.79
N THR A 67 0.57 -15.63 -15.02
CA THR A 67 0.47 -14.29 -14.41
C THR A 67 -0.85 -13.57 -14.72
N LYS A 68 -1.60 -13.99 -15.75
CA LYS A 68 -2.95 -13.49 -16.05
C LYS A 68 -4.01 -13.98 -15.06
N LYS A 69 -3.75 -15.07 -14.32
CA LYS A 69 -4.63 -15.63 -13.28
C LYS A 69 -4.47 -14.97 -11.91
N ILE A 70 -3.51 -14.04 -11.77
CA ILE A 70 -3.19 -13.41 -10.48
C ILE A 70 -4.41 -12.74 -9.86
N THR A 71 -5.19 -11.99 -10.64
CA THR A 71 -6.39 -11.29 -10.16
C THR A 71 -7.45 -12.26 -9.62
N GLU A 72 -7.70 -13.34 -10.35
CA GLU A 72 -8.64 -14.40 -9.94
C GLU A 72 -8.22 -15.03 -8.59
N ILE A 73 -6.94 -15.41 -8.46
CA ILE A 73 -6.42 -15.99 -7.21
C ILE A 73 -6.44 -14.97 -6.06
N GLN A 74 -6.19 -13.70 -6.37
CA GLN A 74 -6.28 -12.60 -5.41
C GLN A 74 -7.71 -12.33 -4.94
N ASP A 75 -8.73 -12.80 -5.66
CA ASP A 75 -10.12 -12.60 -5.27
C ASP A 75 -10.65 -13.72 -4.34
N ALA A 76 -10.01 -14.90 -4.35
CA ALA A 76 -10.39 -16.03 -3.50
C ALA A 76 -10.31 -15.72 -1.99
N PRO A 77 -11.12 -16.36 -1.11
CA PRO A 77 -10.98 -16.23 0.34
C PRO A 77 -9.58 -16.61 0.85
N LYS A 78 -9.18 -16.09 2.02
CA LYS A 78 -7.90 -16.42 2.65
C LYS A 78 -8.12 -16.86 4.08
N THR A 79 -7.33 -17.84 4.49
CA THR A 79 -7.29 -18.28 5.89
C THR A 79 -5.95 -17.89 6.51
N TYR A 80 -6.02 -17.33 7.70
CA TYR A 80 -4.86 -16.94 8.51
C TYR A 80 -4.96 -17.56 9.89
N THR A 81 -3.80 -17.80 10.48
CA THR A 81 -3.64 -18.09 11.90
C THR A 81 -2.58 -17.19 12.49
N GLY A 82 -2.57 -17.01 13.81
CA GLY A 82 -1.61 -16.14 14.47
C GLY A 82 -2.01 -15.84 15.90
N THR A 83 -1.46 -14.76 16.42
CA THR A 83 -1.65 -14.34 17.81
C THR A 83 -1.99 -12.85 17.86
N ILE A 84 -3.05 -12.52 18.59
CA ILE A 84 -3.43 -11.16 18.97
C ILE A 84 -3.02 -10.97 20.43
N THR A 85 -2.19 -9.97 20.72
CA THR A 85 -1.79 -9.66 22.09
C THR A 85 -2.63 -8.50 22.61
N VAL A 86 -3.41 -8.73 23.66
CA VAL A 86 -4.34 -7.78 24.27
C VAL A 86 -3.67 -7.01 25.42
N GLY A 87 -4.13 -5.78 25.68
CA GLY A 87 -3.62 -4.96 26.78
C GLY A 87 -2.58 -3.92 26.36
N ALA A 88 -2.31 -3.80 25.06
CA ALA A 88 -1.42 -2.80 24.50
C ALA A 88 -1.78 -2.49 23.04
N SER A 89 -1.37 -1.32 22.55
CA SER A 89 -1.48 -0.94 21.14
C SER A 89 -0.11 -0.60 20.55
N THR A 90 -0.01 -0.65 19.22
CA THR A 90 1.17 -0.19 18.47
C THR A 90 0.71 0.67 17.29
N PRO A 91 1.46 1.70 16.86
CA PRO A 91 1.06 2.52 15.71
C PRO A 91 0.92 1.76 14.38
N SER A 92 1.65 0.65 14.22
CA SER A 92 1.61 -0.21 13.02
C SER A 92 0.55 -1.31 13.08
N TYR A 93 -0.11 -1.47 14.24
CA TYR A 93 -1.02 -2.57 14.58
C TYR A 93 -0.38 -3.97 14.55
N ASP A 94 0.95 -4.03 14.47
CA ASP A 94 1.77 -5.23 14.60
C ASP A 94 3.06 -4.92 15.38
N MET A 95 4.06 -5.80 15.26
CA MET A 95 5.34 -5.69 15.93
C MET A 95 6.37 -4.80 15.20
N GLU A 96 6.03 -4.12 14.10
CA GLU A 96 6.99 -3.25 13.36
C GLU A 96 7.38 -2.02 14.20
N THR A 97 6.48 -1.55 15.05
CA THR A 97 6.70 -0.38 15.93
C THR A 97 6.56 -0.76 17.40
N ALA A 98 7.25 -0.01 18.27
CA ALA A 98 7.09 -0.17 19.71
C ALA A 98 5.66 0.11 20.17
N VAL A 99 5.31 -0.44 21.34
CA VAL A 99 4.05 -0.19 22.03
C VAL A 99 3.90 1.30 22.35
N ASP A 100 2.75 1.88 22.03
CA ASP A 100 2.43 3.28 22.30
C ASP A 100 1.55 3.49 23.54
N ALA A 101 0.73 2.49 23.91
CA ALA A 101 -0.11 2.53 25.09
C ALA A 101 -0.32 1.12 25.68
N HIS A 102 -0.57 1.08 26.99
CA HIS A 102 -0.94 -0.10 27.75
C HIS A 102 -2.29 0.12 28.41
N TYR A 103 -3.05 -0.96 28.60
CA TYR A 103 -4.41 -0.92 29.12
C TYR A 103 -4.63 -2.07 30.12
N PRO A 104 -5.49 -1.89 31.13
CA PRO A 104 -5.85 -2.97 32.04
C PRO A 104 -6.55 -4.10 31.27
N THR A 105 -6.36 -5.35 31.73
CA THR A 105 -6.97 -6.55 31.14
C THR A 105 -7.79 -7.35 32.14
N ASP A 106 -7.81 -6.99 33.43
CA ASP A 106 -8.50 -7.71 34.50
C ASP A 106 -10.01 -7.81 34.30
N HIS A 107 -10.61 -6.87 33.54
CA HIS A 107 -12.04 -6.87 33.24
C HIS A 107 -12.42 -7.82 32.08
N ILE A 108 -11.44 -8.41 31.39
CA ILE A 108 -11.70 -9.26 30.23
C ILE A 108 -11.99 -10.69 30.70
N THR A 109 -13.22 -11.14 30.47
CA THR A 109 -13.64 -12.52 30.74
C THR A 109 -13.77 -13.33 29.44
N PRO A 110 -13.74 -14.67 29.50
CA PRO A 110 -14.03 -15.53 28.35
C PRO A 110 -15.37 -15.20 27.67
N GLU A 111 -16.40 -14.88 28.46
CA GLU A 111 -17.73 -14.53 27.97
C GLU A 111 -17.70 -13.21 27.20
N LEU A 112 -16.93 -12.22 27.68
CA LEU A 112 -16.75 -10.95 26.97
C LEU A 112 -16.04 -11.17 25.63
N ILE A 113 -14.96 -11.97 25.62
CA ILE A 113 -14.22 -12.29 24.40
C ILE A 113 -15.15 -12.93 23.36
N GLU A 114 -15.95 -13.91 23.77
CA GLU A 114 -16.91 -14.57 22.87
C GLU A 114 -17.99 -13.60 22.37
N GLN A 115 -18.55 -12.76 23.26
CA GLN A 115 -19.54 -11.75 22.87
C GLN A 115 -18.98 -10.76 21.84
N ILE A 116 -17.74 -10.30 22.01
CA ILE A 116 -17.08 -9.41 21.06
C ILE A 116 -16.79 -10.16 19.76
N ARG A 117 -16.25 -11.38 19.81
CA ARG A 117 -15.91 -12.20 18.63
C ARG A 117 -17.07 -12.37 17.66
N GLN A 118 -18.29 -12.58 18.17
CA GLN A 118 -19.50 -12.72 17.33
C GLN A 118 -19.81 -11.47 16.50
N GLN A 119 -19.44 -10.28 16.97
CA GLN A 119 -19.66 -9.02 16.26
C GLN A 119 -18.72 -8.85 15.05
N PHE A 120 -17.64 -9.63 15.00
CA PHE A 120 -16.67 -9.60 13.91
C PHE A 120 -16.96 -10.66 12.83
N LEU A 121 -18.08 -11.39 12.91
CA LEU A 121 -18.50 -12.32 11.86
C LEU A 121 -19.40 -11.62 10.83
N GLY A 122 -19.30 -12.05 9.57
CA GLY A 122 -20.10 -11.50 8.49
C GLY A 122 -19.50 -10.24 7.86
N GLU A 123 -20.36 -9.36 7.37
CA GLU A 123 -19.97 -8.14 6.66
C GLU A 123 -19.56 -7.03 7.64
N LEU A 124 -18.38 -6.43 7.41
CA LEU A 124 -17.85 -5.35 8.24
C LEU A 124 -17.29 -4.23 7.38
N ILE A 125 -17.30 -3.00 7.92
CA ILE A 125 -16.53 -1.88 7.38
C ILE A 125 -15.20 -1.83 8.10
N GLN A 126 -14.10 -1.96 7.37
CA GLN A 126 -12.75 -1.91 7.92
C GLN A 126 -11.96 -0.73 7.37
N THR A 127 -11.31 0.00 8.27
CA THR A 127 -10.28 0.98 7.91
C THR A 127 -8.92 0.26 7.77
N PRO A 128 -8.28 0.30 6.58
CA PRO A 128 -6.92 -0.21 6.41
C PRO A 128 -5.93 0.41 7.41
N PRO A 129 -4.85 -0.29 7.80
CA PRO A 129 -3.78 0.34 8.55
C PRO A 129 -3.07 1.35 7.65
N VAL A 130 -2.53 2.42 8.27
CA VAL A 130 -1.75 3.45 7.57
C VAL A 130 -0.53 2.82 6.88
N PHE A 131 0.08 1.81 7.50
CA PHE A 131 1.16 0.99 6.94
C PHE A 131 0.63 -0.07 5.95
N SER A 132 0.03 0.39 4.85
CA SER A 132 -0.51 -0.50 3.81
C SER A 132 0.01 -0.14 2.41
N ALA A 133 -0.07 -1.13 1.52
CA ALA A 133 0.28 -0.95 0.11
C ALA A 133 -0.78 -0.18 -0.69
N ILE A 134 -1.82 0.41 -0.09
CA ILE A 134 -2.80 1.21 -0.86
C ILE A 134 -2.10 2.44 -1.43
N LYS A 135 -2.46 2.85 -2.65
CA LYS A 135 -1.93 4.10 -3.23
C LYS A 135 -2.89 5.25 -3.00
N LYS A 136 -2.37 6.39 -2.54
CA LYS A 136 -3.06 7.69 -2.52
C LYS A 136 -2.17 8.67 -3.28
N GLU A 137 -2.74 9.34 -4.29
CA GLU A 137 -2.02 10.33 -5.11
C GLU A 137 -0.72 9.81 -5.76
N GLY A 138 -0.67 8.52 -6.09
CA GLY A 138 0.46 7.88 -6.78
C GLY A 138 1.53 7.26 -5.87
N LYS A 139 1.64 7.71 -4.61
CA LYS A 139 2.50 7.14 -3.55
C LYS A 139 1.76 6.08 -2.72
N ARG A 140 2.48 5.18 -2.04
CA ARG A 140 1.89 4.14 -1.17
C ARG A 140 1.64 4.69 0.25
N LEU A 141 0.59 4.24 0.95
CA LEU A 141 0.26 4.73 2.29
C LEU A 141 1.39 4.54 3.31
N TYR A 142 2.14 3.43 3.24
CA TYR A 142 3.29 3.22 4.12
C TYR A 142 4.43 4.25 3.90
N GLU A 143 4.54 4.85 2.71
CA GLU A 143 5.59 5.85 2.43
C GLU A 143 5.28 7.13 3.21
N PHE A 144 4.02 7.56 3.18
CA PHE A 144 3.55 8.71 3.95
C PHE A 144 3.58 8.47 5.48
N ALA A 145 3.26 7.26 5.93
CA ALA A 145 3.33 6.90 7.35
C ALA A 145 4.75 7.08 7.92
N ARG A 146 5.78 6.72 7.14
CA ARG A 146 7.19 6.90 7.50
C ARG A 146 7.64 8.36 7.42
N GLU A 147 7.01 9.15 6.56
CA GLU A 147 7.22 10.60 6.45
C GLU A 147 6.49 11.38 7.57
N GLY A 148 5.68 10.70 8.41
CA GLY A 148 4.95 11.30 9.53
C GLY A 148 3.69 12.08 9.12
N GLU A 149 3.22 11.90 7.89
CA GLU A 149 2.06 12.61 7.36
C GLU A 149 0.75 11.88 7.72
N ALA A 150 -0.18 12.60 8.36
CA ALA A 150 -1.51 12.07 8.68
C ALA A 150 -2.34 11.93 7.40
N ILE A 151 -2.71 10.69 7.06
CA ILE A 151 -3.51 10.39 5.86
C ILE A 151 -4.84 9.77 6.22
N GLU A 152 -5.90 10.37 5.70
CA GLU A 152 -7.22 9.76 5.67
C GLU A 152 -7.21 8.52 4.77
N VAL A 153 -7.53 7.38 5.36
CA VAL A 153 -7.52 6.07 4.72
C VAL A 153 -8.96 5.69 4.35
N PRO A 154 -9.24 5.37 3.08
CA PRO A 154 -10.60 5.00 2.66
C PRO A 154 -11.03 3.70 3.33
N GLN A 155 -12.23 3.70 3.89
CA GLN A 155 -12.88 2.51 4.42
C GLN A 155 -13.29 1.55 3.30
N ARG A 156 -13.41 0.27 3.64
CA ARG A 156 -13.84 -0.77 2.71
C ARG A 156 -14.68 -1.84 3.40
N THR A 157 -15.61 -2.39 2.64
CA THR A 157 -16.37 -3.57 3.06
C THR A 157 -15.50 -4.82 2.96
N ILE A 158 -15.49 -5.59 4.03
CA ILE A 158 -14.86 -6.90 4.14
C ILE A 158 -15.89 -7.93 4.61
N TYR A 159 -15.55 -9.20 4.53
CA TYR A 159 -16.38 -10.28 5.04
C TYR A 159 -15.52 -11.27 5.82
N ILE A 160 -15.92 -11.58 7.05
CA ILE A 160 -15.29 -12.59 7.90
C ILE A 160 -16.19 -13.84 7.90
N HIS A 161 -15.71 -14.90 7.25
CA HIS A 161 -16.44 -16.16 7.14
C HIS A 161 -16.40 -16.96 8.44
N SER A 162 -15.24 -17.00 9.09
CA SER A 162 -15.03 -17.64 10.37
C SER A 162 -13.96 -16.90 11.15
N PHE A 163 -14.07 -16.89 12.48
CA PHE A 163 -13.08 -16.31 13.38
C PHE A 163 -13.09 -17.08 14.69
N ASN A 164 -12.15 -18.00 14.85
CA ASN A 164 -12.00 -18.85 16.03
C ASN A 164 -10.88 -18.29 16.91
N LEU A 165 -11.09 -18.33 18.23
CA LEU A 165 -10.13 -17.85 19.22
C LEU A 165 -9.84 -18.95 20.25
N ASP A 166 -8.58 -19.11 20.60
CA ASP A 166 -8.12 -19.86 21.76
C ASP A 166 -7.54 -18.87 22.78
N ILE A 167 -8.13 -18.90 23.98
CA ILE A 167 -7.87 -17.98 25.10
C ILE A 167 -6.98 -18.59 26.18
N SER A 168 -6.49 -19.82 25.98
CA SER A 168 -5.74 -20.58 27.00
C SER A 168 -4.46 -19.89 27.46
N GLU A 169 -3.87 -19.03 26.63
CA GLU A 169 -2.63 -18.28 26.91
C GLU A 169 -2.87 -16.76 27.05
N PHE A 170 -4.05 -16.34 27.51
CA PHE A 170 -4.36 -14.93 27.75
C PHE A 170 -3.23 -14.22 28.53
N PRO A 171 -2.76 -13.02 28.10
CA PRO A 171 -3.38 -12.06 27.15
C PRO A 171 -3.08 -12.31 25.66
N ASN A 172 -2.47 -13.45 25.32
CA ASN A 172 -2.27 -13.84 23.93
C ASN A 172 -3.44 -14.69 23.45
N LEU A 173 -4.17 -14.18 22.46
CA LEU A 173 -5.28 -14.86 21.82
C LEU A 173 -4.80 -15.49 20.53
N HIS A 174 -4.72 -16.82 20.50
CA HIS A 174 -4.42 -17.54 19.27
C HIS A 174 -5.68 -17.60 18.41
N PHE A 175 -5.55 -17.39 17.10
CA PHE A 175 -6.70 -17.33 16.23
C PHE A 175 -6.56 -18.16 14.96
N GLU A 176 -7.71 -18.51 14.40
CA GLU A 176 -7.85 -18.87 12.99
C GLU A 176 -8.99 -18.05 12.40
N VAL A 177 -8.75 -17.40 11.26
CA VAL A 177 -9.73 -16.53 10.59
C VAL A 177 -9.75 -16.81 9.10
N GLU A 178 -10.95 -17.00 8.56
CA GLU A 178 -11.20 -17.02 7.11
C GLU A 178 -11.91 -15.74 6.70
N CYS A 179 -11.36 -15.03 5.72
CA CYS A 179 -11.85 -13.72 5.32
C CYS A 179 -11.77 -13.48 3.81
N SER A 180 -12.58 -12.53 3.35
CA SER A 180 -12.61 -12.10 1.96
C SER A 180 -11.35 -11.30 1.58
N LYS A 181 -11.20 -11.05 0.27
CA LYS A 181 -10.08 -10.27 -0.26
C LYS A 181 -10.02 -8.87 0.37
N GLY A 182 -8.81 -8.36 0.54
CA GLY A 182 -8.59 -7.00 1.03
C GLY A 182 -8.84 -6.81 2.52
N THR A 183 -9.12 -7.88 3.29
CA THR A 183 -9.13 -7.85 4.76
C THR A 183 -7.72 -7.71 5.32
N TYR A 184 -7.54 -6.82 6.29
CA TYR A 184 -6.28 -6.59 6.98
C TYR A 184 -6.39 -7.16 8.39
N ILE A 185 -5.63 -8.22 8.65
CA ILE A 185 -5.65 -8.91 9.94
C ILE A 185 -5.08 -8.02 11.05
N ARG A 186 -4.17 -7.10 10.71
CA ARG A 186 -3.67 -6.07 11.64
C ARG A 186 -4.78 -5.14 12.14
N SER A 187 -5.59 -4.60 11.23
CA SER A 187 -6.77 -3.82 11.61
C SER A 187 -7.77 -4.67 12.40
N LEU A 188 -8.00 -5.92 12.00
CA LEU A 188 -8.88 -6.84 12.75
C LEU A 188 -8.42 -6.99 14.21
N ALA A 189 -7.12 -7.20 14.45
CA ALA A 189 -6.55 -7.31 15.79
C ALA A 189 -6.74 -6.01 16.59
N HIS A 190 -6.39 -4.87 16.00
CA HIS A 190 -6.56 -3.55 16.62
C HIS A 190 -8.02 -3.27 17.00
N ASP A 191 -8.93 -3.47 16.06
CA ASP A 191 -10.36 -3.18 16.23
C ASP A 191 -10.98 -4.14 17.28
N PHE A 192 -10.55 -5.40 17.29
CA PHE A 192 -10.93 -6.37 18.33
C PHE A 192 -10.48 -5.90 19.73
N GLY A 193 -9.25 -5.43 19.86
CA GLY A 193 -8.74 -4.87 21.11
C GLY A 193 -9.46 -3.59 21.55
N LYS A 194 -9.83 -2.72 20.60
CA LYS A 194 -10.66 -1.53 20.87
C LYS A 194 -12.03 -1.95 21.41
N ALA A 195 -12.67 -2.96 20.80
CA ALA A 195 -13.96 -3.48 21.24
C ALA A 195 -13.91 -4.14 22.63
N LEU A 196 -12.77 -4.71 23.02
CA LEU A 196 -12.53 -5.21 24.38
C LEU A 196 -12.25 -4.10 25.42
N GLY A 197 -12.03 -2.86 24.97
CA GLY A 197 -11.65 -1.75 25.85
C GLY A 197 -10.22 -1.81 26.39
N SER A 198 -9.35 -2.65 25.82
CA SER A 198 -7.95 -2.85 26.29
C SER A 198 -6.88 -2.71 25.23
N GLY A 199 -7.25 -2.32 24.00
CA GLY A 199 -6.32 -2.31 22.88
C GLY A 199 -5.75 -3.71 22.55
N ALA A 200 -5.25 -3.85 21.34
CA ALA A 200 -4.51 -5.04 20.94
C ALA A 200 -3.65 -4.73 19.72
N TYR A 201 -2.68 -5.60 19.47
CA TYR A 201 -1.90 -5.62 18.23
C TYR A 201 -1.66 -7.07 17.78
N LEU A 202 -1.30 -7.22 16.51
CA LEU A 202 -1.01 -8.52 15.92
C LEU A 202 0.45 -8.90 16.19
N SER A 203 0.68 -9.88 17.07
CA SER A 203 2.04 -10.31 17.47
C SER A 203 2.61 -11.41 16.57
N ALA A 204 1.75 -12.22 15.95
CA ALA A 204 2.15 -13.23 14.97
C ALA A 204 1.09 -13.38 13.87
N LEU A 205 1.54 -13.62 12.62
CA LEU A 205 0.66 -13.87 11.49
C LEU A 205 1.21 -14.92 10.55
N ARG A 206 0.37 -15.88 10.16
CA ARG A 206 0.67 -16.88 9.14
C ARG A 206 -0.54 -17.09 8.23
N ARG A 207 -0.35 -16.94 6.92
CA ARG A 207 -1.40 -17.30 5.94
C ARG A 207 -1.32 -18.78 5.63
N THR A 208 -2.38 -19.53 5.93
CA THR A 208 -2.43 -20.97 5.71
C THR A 208 -3.08 -21.32 4.38
N LYS A 209 -4.04 -20.51 3.89
CA LYS A 209 -4.76 -20.80 2.63
C LYS A 209 -5.08 -19.56 1.79
N ILE A 210 -5.22 -19.78 0.48
CA ILE A 210 -5.82 -18.87 -0.50
C ILE A 210 -6.72 -19.72 -1.40
N GLY A 211 -8.05 -19.64 -1.24
CA GLY A 211 -8.99 -20.55 -1.91
C GLY A 211 -8.58 -22.01 -1.71
N ASP A 212 -8.45 -22.75 -2.81
CA ASP A 212 -8.06 -24.17 -2.79
C ASP A 212 -6.56 -24.42 -2.55
N TYR A 213 -5.74 -23.37 -2.48
CA TYR A 213 -4.30 -23.52 -2.24
C TYR A 213 -4.01 -23.53 -0.74
N SER A 214 -3.26 -24.54 -0.27
CA SER A 214 -2.81 -24.67 1.12
C SER A 214 -1.29 -24.52 1.25
N VAL A 215 -0.86 -23.95 2.37
CA VAL A 215 0.56 -23.87 2.79
C VAL A 215 1.18 -25.24 3.01
N ASP A 216 0.39 -26.28 3.31
CA ASP A 216 0.89 -27.65 3.49
C ASP A 216 1.48 -28.24 2.20
N ASN A 217 1.05 -27.71 1.06
CA ASN A 217 1.57 -28.06 -0.27
C ASN A 217 2.68 -27.11 -0.74
N ALA A 218 3.07 -26.15 0.09
CA ALA A 218 4.06 -25.15 -0.24
C ALA A 218 5.47 -25.58 0.19
N THR A 219 6.48 -24.98 -0.43
CA THR A 219 7.89 -25.17 -0.06
C THR A 219 8.53 -23.82 0.20
N SER A 220 9.59 -23.77 1.02
CA SER A 220 10.36 -22.54 1.18
C SER A 220 10.94 -22.06 -0.17
N PRO A 221 11.26 -20.76 -0.34
CA PRO A 221 11.91 -20.28 -1.55
C PRO A 221 13.22 -21.00 -1.87
N ASP A 222 14.02 -21.32 -0.84
CA ASP A 222 15.31 -21.99 -0.99
C ASP A 222 15.15 -23.47 -1.38
N ASP A 223 14.21 -24.18 -0.75
CA ASP A 223 13.92 -25.58 -1.10
C ASP A 223 13.33 -25.67 -2.50
N PHE A 224 12.45 -24.74 -2.87
CA PHE A 224 11.89 -24.68 -4.22
C PHE A 224 13.00 -24.56 -5.26
N VAL A 225 13.92 -23.62 -5.06
CA VAL A 225 15.07 -23.41 -5.96
C VAL A 225 15.90 -24.69 -6.04
N THR A 226 16.26 -25.27 -4.89
CA THR A 226 17.12 -26.45 -4.82
C THR A 226 16.50 -27.68 -5.50
N LYS A 227 15.20 -27.91 -5.29
CA LYS A 227 14.49 -29.10 -5.76
C LYS A 227 14.07 -29.01 -7.23
N HIS A 228 13.75 -27.81 -7.71
CA HIS A 228 13.11 -27.64 -9.01
C HIS A 228 13.96 -26.94 -10.07
N ILE A 229 14.98 -26.17 -9.67
CA ILE A 229 15.82 -25.38 -10.59
C ILE A 229 17.24 -25.98 -10.62
N PRO A 230 17.75 -26.39 -11.80
CA PRO A 230 19.02 -27.08 -11.89
C PRO A 230 20.17 -26.13 -11.64
N ASP A 231 21.12 -26.50 -10.77
CA ASP A 231 22.39 -25.79 -10.68
C ASP A 231 23.33 -26.25 -11.79
N ILE A 232 23.29 -25.54 -12.92
CA ILE A 232 24.10 -25.88 -14.11
C ILE A 232 25.61 -25.77 -13.80
N ARG A 233 26.01 -25.09 -12.71
CA ARG A 233 27.41 -24.99 -12.29
C ARG A 233 27.92 -26.24 -11.57
N LYS A 234 27.03 -27.07 -11.02
CA LYS A 234 27.39 -28.32 -10.32
C LYS A 234 27.36 -29.56 -11.21
N GLN A 235 26.89 -29.44 -12.45
CA GLN A 235 27.02 -30.53 -13.41
C GLN A 235 28.51 -30.66 -13.76
N SER A 236 29.12 -31.78 -13.33
CA SER A 236 30.45 -32.18 -13.78
C SER A 236 30.50 -32.04 -15.29
N PRO A 237 31.58 -31.49 -15.87
CA PRO A 237 31.70 -31.47 -17.32
C PRO A 237 31.49 -32.90 -17.80
N ILE A 238 30.52 -33.09 -18.71
CA ILE A 238 30.47 -34.31 -19.49
C ILE A 238 31.84 -34.35 -20.17
N ILE A 239 32.74 -35.21 -19.67
CA ILE A 239 33.95 -35.54 -20.38
C ILE A 239 33.43 -36.28 -21.61
N LEU A 240 33.16 -35.54 -22.68
CA LEU A 240 33.18 -36.13 -24.00
C LEU A 240 34.62 -36.63 -24.13
N THR A 241 34.83 -37.91 -23.84
CA THR A 241 35.96 -38.65 -24.36
C THR A 241 35.72 -38.78 -25.86
N THR A 242 35.71 -37.65 -26.56
CA THR A 242 36.01 -37.60 -27.97
C THR A 242 37.40 -38.17 -28.03
N ILE A 243 37.50 -39.42 -28.48
CA ILE A 243 38.74 -39.99 -28.98
C ILE A 243 39.30 -38.92 -29.90
N VAL A 244 40.37 -38.25 -29.45
CA VAL A 244 41.09 -37.25 -30.22
C VAL A 244 41.70 -38.01 -31.39
N GLN A 245 40.93 -38.16 -32.47
CA GLN A 245 41.55 -38.31 -33.77
C GLN A 245 42.25 -36.98 -34.05
N LYS A 246 43.57 -37.06 -34.21
CA LYS A 246 44.45 -35.93 -34.52
C LYS A 246 43.79 -35.02 -35.58
N PRO A 247 43.84 -33.69 -35.42
CA PRO A 247 43.22 -32.79 -36.38
C PRO A 247 43.95 -32.89 -37.72
N VAL A 248 43.26 -33.40 -38.74
CA VAL A 248 43.67 -33.19 -40.13
C VAL A 248 43.45 -31.71 -40.44
N LYS A 249 44.51 -31.00 -40.81
CA LYS A 249 44.47 -29.59 -41.23
C LYS A 249 43.49 -29.43 -42.40
N LYS A 250 42.27 -28.93 -42.15
CA LYS A 250 41.42 -28.39 -43.22
C LYS A 250 41.95 -27.01 -43.61
N LYS A 251 42.54 -26.93 -44.81
CA LYS A 251 42.80 -25.66 -45.50
C LYS A 251 41.47 -24.94 -45.74
N SER A 252 41.48 -23.63 -45.57
CA SER A 252 40.43 -22.67 -45.95
C SER A 252 39.64 -23.10 -47.21
N SER A 253 38.34 -23.36 -47.03
CA SER A 253 37.39 -23.80 -48.06
C SER A 253 37.04 -22.69 -49.06
N LEU A 254 37.21 -21.43 -48.68
CA LEU A 254 36.77 -20.28 -49.48
C LEU A 254 37.58 -20.09 -50.77
N ALA A 255 38.91 -20.29 -50.72
CA ALA A 255 39.75 -20.11 -51.90
C ALA A 255 39.53 -21.21 -52.96
N THR A 256 39.07 -22.39 -52.52
CA THR A 256 38.84 -23.53 -53.41
C THR A 256 37.47 -23.41 -54.08
N GLU A 257 36.43 -23.03 -53.33
CA GLU A 257 35.09 -22.75 -53.86
C GLU A 257 35.09 -21.57 -54.85
N TRP A 258 35.87 -20.51 -54.60
CA TRP A 258 36.00 -19.39 -55.53
C TRP A 258 36.70 -19.76 -56.84
N LYS A 259 37.62 -20.73 -56.79
CA LYS A 259 38.33 -21.23 -57.97
C LYS A 259 37.41 -22.08 -58.86
N TYR A 260 36.50 -22.86 -58.26
CA TYR A 260 35.47 -23.60 -59.01
C TYR A 260 34.37 -22.69 -59.55
N PHE A 261 33.90 -21.71 -58.76
CA PHE A 261 32.90 -20.74 -59.20
C PHE A 261 33.42 -19.87 -60.36
N SER A 262 34.68 -19.41 -60.29
CA SER A 262 35.29 -18.62 -61.37
C SER A 262 35.63 -19.43 -62.63
N GLN A 263 35.66 -20.77 -62.57
CA GLN A 263 35.79 -21.63 -63.75
C GLN A 263 34.45 -21.88 -64.46
N MET A 264 33.32 -21.56 -63.82
CA MET A 264 31.97 -21.80 -64.35
C MET A 264 31.52 -20.77 -65.39
N PHE A 265 32.23 -19.64 -65.53
CA PHE A 265 31.89 -18.54 -66.44
C PHE A 265 32.92 -18.44 -67.57
N SER A 266 32.45 -18.37 -68.83
CA SER A 266 33.31 -18.20 -70.00
C SER A 266 33.98 -16.81 -70.01
N ARG A 267 34.98 -16.59 -70.87
CA ARG A 267 35.71 -15.29 -70.91
C ARG A 267 34.78 -14.11 -71.23
N THR A 268 33.72 -14.34 -72.01
CA THR A 268 32.67 -13.37 -72.31
C THR A 268 31.77 -13.11 -71.10
N ASP A 269 31.43 -14.14 -70.33
CA ASP A 269 30.57 -13.99 -69.13
C ASP A 269 31.25 -13.21 -68.01
N LYS A 270 32.58 -13.34 -67.89
CA LYS A 270 33.37 -12.57 -66.92
C LYS A 270 33.41 -11.07 -67.25
N ALA A 271 33.45 -10.73 -68.54
CA ALA A 271 33.41 -9.34 -68.99
C ALA A 271 32.02 -8.71 -68.76
N ILE A 272 30.95 -9.47 -68.98
CA ILE A 272 29.56 -9.06 -68.71
C ILE A 272 29.32 -8.89 -67.20
N ALA A 273 29.77 -9.85 -66.39
CA ALA A 273 29.63 -9.75 -64.92
C ALA A 273 30.41 -8.56 -64.35
N LEU A 274 31.62 -8.29 -64.86
CA LEU A 274 32.43 -7.15 -64.42
C LEU A 274 31.80 -5.81 -64.84
N THR A 275 31.27 -5.71 -66.06
CA THR A 275 30.57 -4.50 -66.52
C THR A 275 29.27 -4.25 -65.76
N LEU A 276 28.50 -5.30 -65.45
CA LEU A 276 27.31 -5.19 -64.60
C LEU A 276 27.66 -4.79 -63.16
N LEU A 277 28.76 -5.29 -62.60
CA LEU A 277 29.21 -4.93 -61.26
C LEU A 277 29.70 -3.48 -61.19
N VAL A 278 30.37 -3.00 -62.23
CA VAL A 278 30.75 -1.58 -62.36
C VAL A 278 29.49 -0.70 -62.52
N LEU A 279 28.53 -1.09 -63.37
CA LEU A 279 27.26 -0.36 -63.53
C LEU A 279 26.46 -0.31 -62.23
N PHE A 280 26.38 -1.42 -61.50
CA PHE A 280 25.72 -1.48 -60.19
C PHE A 280 26.42 -0.61 -59.14
N GLY A 281 27.76 -0.61 -59.13
CA GLY A 281 28.55 0.29 -58.29
C GLY A 281 28.32 1.77 -58.61
N THR A 282 28.25 2.13 -59.90
CA THR A 282 27.93 3.50 -60.32
C THR A 282 26.50 3.90 -59.97
N PHE A 283 25.55 2.97 -60.05
CA PHE A 283 24.15 3.21 -59.66
C PHE A 283 24.05 3.49 -58.15
N ILE A 284 24.72 2.69 -57.32
CA ILE A 284 24.78 2.91 -55.87
C ILE A 284 25.40 4.27 -55.54
N ALA A 285 26.50 4.63 -56.20
CA ALA A 285 27.16 5.93 -55.98
C ALA A 285 26.25 7.11 -56.35
N ILE A 286 25.50 7.02 -57.46
CA ILE A 286 24.55 8.06 -57.87
C ILE A 286 23.38 8.15 -56.87
N THR A 287 22.84 7.02 -56.40
CA THR A 287 21.79 7.02 -55.36
C THR A 287 22.28 7.54 -54.02
N ALA A 288 23.55 7.32 -53.66
CA ALA A 288 24.16 7.86 -52.44
C ALA A 288 24.36 9.39 -52.51
N MET A 289 24.61 9.93 -53.70
CA MET A 289 24.76 11.39 -53.92
C MET A 289 23.43 12.16 -53.96
N GLN A 290 22.28 11.48 -54.11
CA GLN A 290 20.96 12.11 -54.14
C GLN A 290 20.24 12.15 -52.77
N LEU A 291 20.87 11.71 -51.69
CA LEU A 291 20.30 11.80 -50.35
C LEU A 291 20.46 13.22 -49.79
N PRO A 292 19.38 13.90 -49.35
CA PRO A 292 19.48 15.23 -48.78
C PRO A 292 20.26 15.21 -47.46
N ASN A 293 21.22 16.12 -47.36
CA ASN A 293 22.10 16.35 -46.22
C ASN A 293 21.28 16.56 -44.94
N LYS A 294 21.28 15.56 -44.04
CA LYS A 294 20.75 15.68 -42.68
C LYS A 294 21.93 15.93 -41.74
N SER A 295 21.85 17.02 -41.00
CA SER A 295 22.81 17.46 -39.99
C SER A 295 23.14 16.34 -38.99
N ASN A 296 24.43 16.00 -38.89
CA ASN A 296 24.96 15.07 -37.89
C ASN A 296 25.17 15.80 -36.56
N GLU A 297 24.41 15.44 -35.53
CA GLU A 297 24.81 15.65 -34.14
C GLU A 297 25.72 14.49 -33.71
N ILE A 298 26.87 14.85 -33.15
CA ILE A 298 27.89 13.93 -32.63
C ILE A 298 27.54 13.61 -31.17
N TYR A 299 27.38 12.34 -30.82
CA TYR A 299 27.41 11.90 -29.42
C TYR A 299 28.75 11.19 -29.15
N ILE A 300 29.52 11.77 -28.24
CA ILE A 300 30.75 11.20 -27.69
C ILE A 300 30.34 10.27 -26.53
N GLU A 301 30.65 8.98 -26.64
CA GLU A 301 30.50 8.01 -25.57
C GLU A 301 31.77 8.05 -24.69
N MET A 302 31.65 8.63 -23.49
CA MET A 302 32.71 8.59 -22.48
C MET A 302 32.52 7.34 -21.61
N ALA A 303 33.52 6.46 -21.64
CA ALA A 303 33.66 5.35 -20.71
C ALA A 303 33.83 5.88 -19.28
N LEU A 304 33.08 5.32 -18.33
CA LEU A 304 33.27 5.55 -16.90
C LEU A 304 33.82 4.29 -16.21
N ASP A 305 34.64 4.60 -15.20
CA ASP A 305 35.54 3.81 -14.34
C ASP A 305 34.91 2.58 -13.63
N PRO A 306 35.70 1.58 -13.20
CA PRO A 306 35.23 0.31 -12.65
C PRO A 306 34.97 0.37 -11.13
N SER A 307 34.11 1.28 -10.66
CA SER A 307 33.69 1.36 -9.25
C SER A 307 32.25 0.91 -8.94
N ASP A 308 31.45 0.50 -9.95
CA ASP A 308 30.05 0.06 -9.75
C ASP A 308 29.84 -1.47 -9.77
N LEU A 309 30.46 -2.19 -8.83
CA LEU A 309 30.11 -3.59 -8.54
C LEU A 309 29.54 -3.72 -7.11
N PRO A 310 28.30 -4.22 -6.92
CA PRO A 310 27.77 -4.45 -5.59
C PRO A 310 28.37 -5.71 -4.93
N TYR A 311 28.79 -5.52 -3.68
CA TYR A 311 29.38 -6.49 -2.75
C TYR A 311 28.48 -7.71 -2.46
N THR A 312 29.13 -8.83 -2.12
CA THR A 312 28.54 -10.03 -1.51
C THR A 312 28.68 -9.99 0.01
N PRO A 313 27.75 -10.57 0.81
CA PRO A 313 27.78 -10.42 2.25
C PRO A 313 28.70 -11.44 2.94
N THR A 314 29.58 -10.99 3.82
CA THR A 314 30.14 -11.83 4.89
C THR A 314 30.49 -10.97 6.11
N ASP A 315 29.98 -11.45 7.24
CA ASP A 315 30.28 -11.26 8.66
C ASP A 315 30.63 -9.91 9.31
N LEU A 316 30.05 -9.82 10.52
CA LEU A 316 30.19 -8.83 11.57
C LEU A 316 31.65 -8.72 12.06
N THR A 317 32.16 -7.49 12.19
CA THR A 317 32.82 -6.96 13.41
C THR A 317 33.09 -5.46 13.27
N GLU A 318 32.62 -4.71 14.28
CA GLU A 318 33.20 -3.52 14.94
C GLU A 318 33.56 -2.19 14.21
N VAL A 319 32.80 -1.15 14.63
CA VAL A 319 33.22 0.15 15.24
C VAL A 319 33.63 1.35 14.36
N SER A 320 32.97 2.47 14.68
CA SER A 320 33.35 3.91 14.71
C SER A 320 32.82 4.90 13.64
N ASP A 321 31.90 5.75 14.11
CA ASP A 321 31.77 7.23 14.00
C ASP A 321 32.41 7.98 12.81
N ASN A 322 31.60 8.75 12.05
CA ASN A 322 31.29 10.17 12.30
C ASN A 322 30.69 10.87 11.04
N ASN A 323 29.54 11.54 11.24
CA ASN A 323 29.19 12.91 10.82
C ASN A 323 29.62 13.46 9.44
N GLN A 324 28.66 13.80 8.56
CA GLN A 324 28.22 15.19 8.27
C GLN A 324 27.20 15.32 7.11
N LYS A 325 26.39 16.37 7.24
CA LYS A 325 25.24 16.85 6.44
C LYS A 325 25.60 17.35 5.02
N GLY A 326 24.60 17.34 4.12
CA GLY A 326 24.60 18.14 2.89
C GLY A 326 23.31 18.00 2.07
N GLU A 327 22.74 19.14 1.67
CA GLU A 327 21.38 19.37 1.17
C GLU A 327 21.06 18.98 -0.29
N ALA A 328 19.76 18.75 -0.49
CA ALA A 328 18.90 18.59 -1.67
C ALA A 328 19.34 19.18 -3.05
N THR A 329 19.01 18.47 -4.14
CA THR A 329 17.89 18.76 -5.07
C THR A 329 18.05 18.01 -6.40
N HIS A 330 17.03 17.27 -6.85
CA HIS A 330 16.90 16.83 -8.24
C HIS A 330 15.45 16.96 -8.72
N PRO A 331 15.21 17.47 -9.95
CA PRO A 331 13.91 17.42 -10.60
C PRO A 331 13.73 16.08 -11.32
N SER A 332 12.56 15.47 -11.18
CA SER A 332 12.20 14.20 -11.81
C SER A 332 10.89 14.32 -12.57
N THR A 333 10.86 13.93 -13.85
CA THR A 333 9.84 13.05 -14.48
C THR A 333 10.10 12.90 -15.99
N PRO A 334 9.44 11.99 -16.71
CA PRO A 334 8.83 10.70 -16.31
C PRO A 334 9.22 9.55 -17.26
N LEU A 335 8.94 8.29 -16.90
CA LEU A 335 8.53 7.24 -17.87
C LEU A 335 7.87 6.03 -17.14
N THR A 336 6.54 6.06 -17.18
CA THR A 336 5.57 4.95 -17.41
C THR A 336 5.60 3.68 -16.54
N THR A 337 4.74 3.67 -15.51
CA THR A 337 4.02 2.46 -15.05
C THR A 337 2.53 2.75 -14.94
N ASN A 338 1.85 2.83 -16.10
CA ASN A 338 0.39 2.83 -16.17
C ASN A 338 -0.13 1.40 -16.24
N ALA A 339 -0.89 0.99 -15.23
CA ALA A 339 -2.08 0.14 -15.34
C ALA A 339 -2.53 -0.33 -13.95
N TYR A 340 -3.09 0.55 -13.11
CA TYR A 340 -3.96 0.15 -12.00
C TYR A 340 -4.84 1.34 -11.61
N ASN A 341 -6.13 1.05 -11.36
CA ASN A 341 -7.21 1.94 -10.91
C ASN A 341 -8.19 2.37 -12.00
N GLN A 342 -8.95 1.41 -12.52
CA GLN A 342 -10.38 1.61 -12.70
C GLN A 342 -11.06 0.52 -11.88
N ALA A 343 -11.57 0.90 -10.70
CA ALA A 343 -12.50 0.09 -9.96
C ALA A 343 -13.89 0.68 -10.22
N ASP A 344 -14.78 -0.20 -10.62
CA ASP A 344 -16.10 0.06 -11.15
C ASP A 344 -16.98 0.88 -10.23
N LEU A 345 -17.68 1.81 -10.88
CA LEU A 345 -18.67 2.73 -10.36
C LEU A 345 -20.06 2.09 -10.46
N HIS A 346 -20.28 0.90 -9.91
CA HIS A 346 -21.63 0.32 -9.83
C HIS A 346 -21.70 -0.75 -8.74
N LEU A 347 -22.19 -0.39 -7.56
CA LEU A 347 -22.91 -1.28 -6.66
C LEU A 347 -23.96 -0.42 -5.95
N GLN A 348 -25.23 -0.70 -6.28
CA GLN A 348 -26.38 0.01 -5.76
C GLN A 348 -26.65 -0.39 -4.31
N HIS A 349 -27.14 0.59 -3.55
CA HIS A 349 -27.56 0.52 -2.16
C HIS A 349 -28.44 -0.68 -1.83
N SER A 350 -28.12 -1.36 -0.73
CA SER A 350 -29.07 -2.15 0.05
C SER A 350 -28.85 -1.90 1.55
N ALA A 351 -29.94 -1.45 2.19
CA ALA A 351 -30.28 -1.40 3.63
C ALA A 351 -29.17 -1.19 4.70
N GLU A 352 -29.32 -0.10 5.47
CA GLU A 352 -28.69 0.26 6.76
C GLU A 352 -27.48 -0.58 7.19
N ILE A 353 -26.29 -0.18 6.72
CA ILE A 353 -25.00 -0.70 7.18
C ILE A 353 -24.53 0.23 8.31
N LYS A 354 -24.39 -0.32 9.52
CA LYS A 354 -23.90 0.44 10.68
C LYS A 354 -22.38 0.36 10.80
N THR A 355 -21.72 1.48 11.02
CA THR A 355 -20.28 1.52 11.32
C THR A 355 -20.00 1.00 12.74
N LEU A 356 -18.75 0.58 13.03
CA LEU A 356 -18.38 0.16 14.40
C LEU A 356 -18.62 1.29 15.41
N ASP A 357 -18.32 2.53 15.04
CA ASP A 357 -18.56 3.68 15.91
C ASP A 357 -20.08 3.92 16.12
N GLU A 358 -20.93 3.63 15.12
CA GLU A 358 -22.40 3.66 15.27
C GLU A 358 -22.93 2.53 16.17
N LEU A 359 -22.38 1.32 16.08
CA LEU A 359 -22.73 0.20 16.95
C LEU A 359 -22.32 0.46 18.41
N MET A 360 -21.13 1.05 18.60
CA MET A 360 -20.64 1.45 19.92
C MET A 360 -21.49 2.59 20.50
N ALA A 361 -21.85 3.59 19.69
CA ALA A 361 -22.73 4.70 20.12
C ALA A 361 -24.16 4.23 20.46
N GLU A 362 -24.72 3.27 19.71
CA GLU A 362 -26.02 2.67 20.05
C GLU A 362 -25.97 1.90 21.38
N ARG A 363 -24.84 1.28 21.70
CA ARG A 363 -24.63 0.58 22.96
C ARG A 363 -24.46 1.57 24.12
N GLU A 364 -23.67 2.63 23.96
CA GLU A 364 -23.58 3.71 24.94
C GLU A 364 -24.95 4.31 25.24
N ALA A 365 -25.76 4.55 24.20
CA ALA A 365 -27.13 5.03 24.36
C ALA A 365 -28.02 4.03 25.12
N LYS A 366 -27.94 2.73 24.82
CA LYS A 366 -28.69 1.67 25.53
C LYS A 366 -28.24 1.49 26.97
N GLU A 367 -26.94 1.57 27.24
CA GLU A 367 -26.37 1.51 28.59
C GLU A 367 -26.74 2.75 29.40
N MET A 368 -26.78 3.93 28.80
CA MET A 368 -27.28 5.16 29.44
C MET A 368 -28.78 5.08 29.75
N VAL A 369 -29.60 4.52 28.85
CA VAL A 369 -31.04 4.31 29.09
C VAL A 369 -31.27 3.28 30.18
N ALA A 370 -30.54 2.16 30.17
CA ALA A 370 -30.61 1.14 31.22
C ALA A 370 -30.17 1.70 32.57
N ALA A 371 -29.08 2.49 32.60
CA ALA A 371 -28.61 3.19 33.80
C ALA A 371 -29.66 4.19 34.33
N GLN A 372 -30.35 4.91 33.44
CA GLN A 372 -31.41 5.85 33.76
C GLN A 372 -32.66 5.15 34.29
N GLU A 373 -33.04 4.00 33.74
CA GLU A 373 -34.13 3.16 34.27
C GLU A 373 -33.79 2.57 35.65
N THR A 374 -32.55 2.16 35.90
CA THR A 374 -32.11 1.75 37.25
C THR A 374 -32.09 2.91 38.26
N LEU A 375 -31.81 4.14 37.82
CA LEU A 375 -31.88 5.33 38.66
C LEU A 375 -33.34 5.72 38.98
N LEU A 376 -34.26 5.53 38.04
CA LEU A 376 -35.70 5.78 38.21
C LEU A 376 -36.40 4.74 39.09
N ASN A 377 -35.88 3.50 39.14
CA ASN A 377 -36.45 2.40 39.94
C ASN A 377 -35.82 2.22 41.33
N SER A 378 -34.96 3.15 41.77
CA SER A 378 -34.38 3.12 43.11
C SER A 378 -35.31 3.79 44.14
N PRO A 379 -35.77 3.11 45.20
CA PRO A 379 -36.65 3.71 46.20
C PRO A 379 -35.81 4.50 47.20
N ASN A 380 -35.43 5.73 46.84
CA ASN A 380 -35.17 6.87 47.75
C ASN A 380 -34.41 7.99 47.02
N SER A 381 -35.10 9.08 46.67
CA SER A 381 -34.60 10.46 46.81
C SER A 381 -35.61 11.43 46.19
N THR A 382 -36.28 12.17 47.06
CA THR A 382 -37.10 13.33 46.73
C THR A 382 -36.24 14.50 46.22
N SER A 383 -36.40 14.91 44.97
CA SER A 383 -36.15 16.31 44.56
C SER A 383 -36.81 16.62 43.21
N ASN A 384 -37.64 17.65 43.21
CA ASN A 384 -38.33 18.22 42.06
C ASN A 384 -37.35 18.70 40.98
N LEU A 385 -37.44 18.17 39.76
CA LEU A 385 -36.99 18.86 38.55
C LEU A 385 -38.01 18.63 37.43
N VAL A 386 -38.67 19.73 37.05
CA VAL A 386 -39.59 19.84 35.92
C VAL A 386 -38.78 19.72 34.63
N ILE A 387 -39.12 18.75 33.76
CA ILE A 387 -38.62 18.68 32.39
C ILE A 387 -39.75 19.11 31.46
N ASN A 388 -39.57 20.26 30.80
CA ASN A 388 -40.40 20.70 29.69
C ASN A 388 -40.08 19.86 28.45
N ASN A 389 -41.09 19.24 27.84
CA ASN A 389 -40.99 18.60 26.54
C ASN A 389 -40.79 19.67 25.45
N ILE A 390 -39.64 19.68 24.80
CA ILE A 390 -39.39 20.42 23.56
C ILE A 390 -39.58 19.44 22.39
N PRO A 391 -40.44 19.72 21.39
CA PRO A 391 -40.58 18.86 20.21
C PRO A 391 -39.31 18.88 19.35
N LEU A 392 -38.91 17.70 18.87
CA LEU A 392 -37.89 17.52 17.84
C LEU A 392 -38.31 18.21 16.52
N PRO A 393 -37.45 19.00 15.85
CA PRO A 393 -37.76 19.56 14.54
C PRO A 393 -37.75 18.48 13.46
N GLU A 394 -38.72 18.59 12.54
CA GLU A 394 -38.91 17.75 11.36
C GLU A 394 -37.69 17.72 10.43
N SER A 395 -37.43 16.54 9.87
CA SER A 395 -36.45 16.30 8.81
C SER A 395 -36.82 17.07 7.54
N GLN A 396 -36.03 18.09 7.20
CA GLN A 396 -36.02 18.67 5.86
C GLN A 396 -34.85 18.07 5.08
N THR A 397 -35.18 17.36 4.00
CA THR A 397 -34.20 16.92 2.98
C THR A 397 -33.48 18.14 2.39
N PRO A 398 -32.13 18.19 2.43
CA PRO A 398 -31.42 19.28 1.77
C PRO A 398 -31.44 19.08 0.24
N PRO A 399 -31.45 20.19 -0.53
CA PRO A 399 -31.47 20.13 -1.99
C PRO A 399 -30.17 19.53 -2.53
N LEU A 400 -30.23 19.01 -3.76
CA LEU A 400 -29.08 18.54 -4.53
C LEU A 400 -28.03 19.66 -4.67
N VAL A 401 -27.02 19.66 -3.80
CA VAL A 401 -25.86 20.56 -3.86
C VAL A 401 -24.81 19.92 -4.78
N SER A 402 -24.27 20.71 -5.71
CA SER A 402 -23.19 20.29 -6.59
C SER A 402 -21.98 19.79 -5.79
N ASN A 403 -21.45 18.61 -6.14
CA ASN A 403 -20.27 17.97 -5.53
C ASN A 403 -18.95 18.69 -5.83
N LYS A 404 -18.87 19.98 -5.55
CA LYS A 404 -17.64 20.76 -5.73
C LYS A 404 -17.14 21.28 -4.41
N VAL A 405 -15.89 20.94 -4.13
CA VAL A 405 -15.25 21.16 -2.84
C VAL A 405 -14.25 22.30 -2.98
N ASN A 406 -14.32 23.29 -2.10
CA ASN A 406 -13.35 24.36 -2.04
C ASN A 406 -12.06 23.87 -1.34
N LYS A 407 -11.10 23.44 -2.18
CA LYS A 407 -9.80 22.90 -1.74
C LYS A 407 -8.75 23.98 -1.44
N HIS A 408 -9.08 25.27 -1.62
CA HIS A 408 -8.13 26.39 -1.53
C HIS A 408 -8.46 27.31 -0.34
N THR A 409 -8.77 26.69 0.79
CA THR A 409 -8.97 27.39 2.07
C THR A 409 -7.64 27.48 2.81
N LEU A 410 -7.27 28.66 3.29
CA LEU A 410 -6.18 28.84 4.24
C LEU A 410 -6.76 29.16 5.61
N VAL A 411 -6.35 28.41 6.64
CA VAL A 411 -6.82 28.64 8.01
C VAL A 411 -5.67 29.03 8.92
N LYS A 412 -5.86 30.17 9.60
CA LYS A 412 -4.94 30.70 10.60
C LYS A 412 -5.67 30.87 11.91
N TYR A 413 -4.95 30.78 13.02
CA TYR A 413 -5.49 31.18 14.31
C TYR A 413 -4.54 32.11 15.05
N ALA A 414 -5.11 32.91 15.92
CA ALA A 414 -4.42 33.75 16.87
C ALA A 414 -5.12 33.64 18.23
N LEU A 415 -4.51 32.94 19.18
CA LEU A 415 -4.88 32.93 20.59
C LEU A 415 -3.97 33.91 21.34
N GLU A 416 -4.38 34.38 22.52
CA GLU A 416 -3.56 35.28 23.35
C GLU A 416 -2.10 34.77 23.46
N GLY A 417 -1.17 35.44 22.76
CA GLY A 417 0.26 35.09 22.74
C GLY A 417 0.68 33.88 21.87
N ARG A 418 -0.23 33.26 21.10
CA ARG A 418 0.06 32.11 20.21
C ARG A 418 -0.59 32.30 18.84
N ASN A 419 0.16 32.04 17.78
CA ASN A 419 -0.35 32.03 16.41
C ASN A 419 0.08 30.74 15.69
N GLY A 420 -0.66 30.35 14.66
CA GLY A 420 -0.35 29.15 13.90
C GLY A 420 -1.40 28.84 12.83
N ASN A 421 -1.29 27.64 12.28
CA ASN A 421 -2.23 27.12 11.28
C ASN A 421 -2.97 25.90 11.86
N ILE A 422 -4.21 25.69 11.42
CA ILE A 422 -5.02 24.50 11.71
C ILE A 422 -5.18 23.75 10.37
N PRO A 423 -5.35 22.42 10.36
CA PRO A 423 -5.65 21.68 9.15
C PRO A 423 -6.73 22.34 8.31
N ASN A 424 -6.52 22.44 6.99
CA ASN A 424 -7.46 23.10 6.11
C ASN A 424 -8.77 22.28 6.05
N PRO A 425 -9.91 22.88 6.42
CA PRO A 425 -11.21 22.24 6.31
C PRO A 425 -11.61 22.12 4.84
N VAL A 426 -12.41 21.11 4.58
CA VAL A 426 -12.92 20.78 3.25
C VAL A 426 -14.37 21.22 3.20
N PHE A 427 -14.65 22.30 2.49
CA PHE A 427 -16.00 22.86 2.40
C PHE A 427 -16.64 22.50 1.06
N THR A 428 -17.96 22.27 1.09
CA THR A 428 -18.77 21.88 -0.08
C THR A 428 -19.32 23.08 -0.86
N CYS A 429 -18.99 24.31 -0.46
CA CYS A 429 -19.40 25.56 -1.08
C CYS A 429 -18.27 26.23 -1.85
N GLU A 430 -18.54 26.67 -3.09
CA GLU A 430 -17.56 27.31 -3.99
C GLU A 430 -17.68 28.85 -3.99
N HIS A 431 -17.42 29.48 -2.85
CA HIS A 431 -17.38 30.94 -2.75
C HIS A 431 -16.05 31.42 -2.17
N GLU A 432 -15.67 32.66 -2.51
CA GLU A 432 -14.46 33.32 -2.01
C GLU A 432 -14.79 34.30 -0.88
N GLY A 433 -13.77 34.62 -0.08
CA GLY A 433 -13.91 35.59 1.00
C GLY A 433 -13.14 35.19 2.24
N GLN A 434 -13.33 35.95 3.30
CA GLN A 434 -12.70 35.74 4.59
C GLN A 434 -13.76 35.65 5.68
N ILE A 435 -13.63 34.68 6.57
CA ILE A 435 -14.45 34.56 7.78
C ILE A 435 -13.55 34.57 8.99
N VAL A 436 -13.88 35.42 9.97
CA VAL A 436 -13.18 35.49 11.25
C VAL A 436 -14.13 35.04 12.34
N VAL A 437 -13.71 34.04 13.12
CA VAL A 437 -14.49 33.47 14.23
C VAL A 437 -13.75 33.77 15.53
N ASN A 438 -14.40 34.50 16.43
CA ASN A 438 -13.91 34.68 17.80
C ASN A 438 -14.14 33.38 18.58
N ILE A 439 -13.12 32.90 19.29
CA ILE A 439 -13.16 31.65 20.05
C ILE A 439 -12.69 31.85 21.51
N VAL A 440 -13.24 31.02 22.41
CA VAL A 440 -12.75 30.83 23.78
C VAL A 440 -12.34 29.38 23.95
N VAL A 441 -11.15 29.14 24.48
CA VAL A 441 -10.54 27.82 24.65
C VAL A 441 -10.26 27.57 26.13
N ASN A 442 -10.64 26.39 26.63
CA ASN A 442 -10.40 25.99 28.02
C ASN A 442 -8.98 25.41 28.25
N GLU A 443 -8.64 25.09 29.50
CA GLU A 443 -7.35 24.49 29.88
C GLU A 443 -7.04 23.18 29.14
N ALA A 444 -8.07 22.40 28.78
CA ALA A 444 -7.92 21.15 28.03
C ALA A 444 -7.71 21.36 26.52
N GLY A 445 -7.66 22.61 26.05
CA GLY A 445 -7.45 22.93 24.64
C GLY A 445 -8.69 22.82 23.75
N ASN A 446 -9.89 22.68 24.33
CA ASN A 446 -11.15 22.59 23.59
C ASN A 446 -11.82 23.97 23.47
N VAL A 447 -12.43 24.26 22.33
CA VAL A 447 -13.22 25.48 22.11
C VAL A 447 -14.57 25.37 22.83
N THR A 448 -14.81 26.26 23.79
CA THR A 448 -16.06 26.29 24.59
C THR A 448 -17.06 27.31 24.05
N LYS A 449 -16.59 28.30 23.29
CA LYS A 449 -17.44 29.30 22.64
C LYS A 449 -16.85 29.70 21.30
N ALA A 450 -17.69 29.79 20.28
CA ALA A 450 -17.33 30.29 18.96
C ALA A 450 -18.42 31.24 18.45
N THR A 451 -18.04 32.43 17.97
CA THR A 451 -18.96 33.44 17.44
C THR A 451 -18.36 34.16 16.26
N ILE A 452 -19.14 34.40 15.20
CA ILE A 452 -18.67 35.11 14.01
C ILE A 452 -18.35 36.58 14.35
N ASN A 453 -17.16 37.01 13.97
CA ASN A 453 -16.77 38.40 13.98
C ASN A 453 -17.25 39.06 12.68
N LYS A 454 -18.40 39.73 12.75
CA LYS A 454 -19.03 40.37 11.58
C LYS A 454 -18.21 41.52 11.00
N GLU A 455 -17.39 42.20 11.81
CA GLU A 455 -16.58 43.35 11.36
C GLU A 455 -15.39 42.92 10.49
N ASN A 456 -14.84 41.73 10.75
CA ASN A 456 -13.65 41.20 10.07
C ASN A 456 -13.95 40.08 9.07
N THR A 457 -15.23 39.76 8.88
CA THR A 457 -15.72 38.78 7.90
C THR A 457 -16.15 39.50 6.63
N THR A 458 -15.62 39.11 5.48
CA THR A 458 -15.81 39.80 4.19
C THR A 458 -16.85 39.17 3.28
N THR A 459 -17.30 37.95 3.58
CA THR A 459 -18.33 37.24 2.82
C THR A 459 -19.66 37.23 3.57
N THR A 460 -20.76 37.25 2.83
CA THR A 460 -22.13 37.10 3.34
C THR A 460 -22.72 35.72 3.00
N ASP A 461 -21.89 34.78 2.56
CA ASP A 461 -22.34 33.43 2.21
C ASP A 461 -22.64 32.61 3.46
N ASP A 462 -23.92 32.27 3.65
CA ASP A 462 -24.39 31.53 4.83
C ASP A 462 -23.73 30.15 4.95
N CYS A 463 -23.44 29.49 3.82
CA CYS A 463 -22.82 28.17 3.82
C CYS A 463 -21.37 28.22 4.31
N LEU A 464 -20.58 29.21 3.87
CA LEU A 464 -19.22 29.41 4.38
C LEU A 464 -19.27 29.79 5.87
N ILE A 465 -20.20 30.66 6.27
CA ILE A 465 -20.34 31.14 7.65
C ILE A 465 -20.67 30.01 8.62
N GLU A 466 -21.69 29.21 8.30
CA GLU A 466 -22.13 28.10 9.14
C GLU A 466 -21.03 27.04 9.28
N ASN A 467 -20.42 26.64 8.16
CA ASN A 467 -19.37 25.64 8.19
C ASN A 467 -18.12 26.15 8.94
N SER A 468 -17.67 27.38 8.72
CA SER A 468 -16.55 27.97 9.48
C SER A 468 -16.82 27.99 10.99
N LEU A 469 -18.07 28.23 11.41
CA LEU A 469 -18.45 28.20 12.82
C LEU A 469 -18.37 26.78 13.39
N GLN A 470 -18.92 25.78 12.69
CA GLN A 470 -18.88 24.38 13.12
C GLN A 470 -17.44 23.85 13.23
N TYR A 471 -16.60 24.15 12.24
CA TYR A 471 -15.19 23.78 12.28
C TYR A 471 -14.43 24.47 13.41
N ALA A 472 -14.74 25.74 13.69
CA ALA A 472 -14.14 26.45 14.82
C ALA A 472 -14.51 25.81 16.16
N GLN A 473 -15.75 25.34 16.34
CA GLN A 473 -16.18 24.64 17.56
C GLN A 473 -15.48 23.29 17.77
N ARG A 474 -15.12 22.60 16.68
CA ARG A 474 -14.44 21.29 16.73
C ARG A 474 -12.91 21.40 16.81
N ALA A 475 -12.36 22.60 16.69
CA ALA A 475 -10.92 22.81 16.74
C ALA A 475 -10.35 22.45 18.12
N LYS A 476 -9.18 21.80 18.12
CA LYS A 476 -8.41 21.47 19.33
C LYS A 476 -7.05 22.15 19.29
N PHE A 477 -6.64 22.68 20.43
CA PHE A 477 -5.40 23.42 20.61
C PHE A 477 -4.49 22.73 21.63
N SER A 478 -3.19 22.93 21.51
CA SER A 478 -2.23 22.43 22.50
C SER A 478 -2.51 23.04 23.88
N ILE A 479 -2.43 22.17 24.90
CA ILE A 479 -2.65 22.50 26.30
C ILE A 479 -1.62 23.52 26.76
N LEU A 480 -2.07 24.56 27.48
CA LEU A 480 -1.21 25.54 28.12
C LEU A 480 -1.48 25.53 29.62
N MET A 481 -0.51 25.02 30.40
CA MET A 481 -0.68 24.92 31.86
C MET A 481 -0.82 26.32 32.50
N GLY A 482 -1.83 26.50 33.36
CA GLY A 482 -2.00 27.70 34.18
C GLY A 482 -2.90 28.80 33.60
N LYS A 483 -3.53 28.61 32.44
CA LYS A 483 -4.48 29.56 31.84
C LYS A 483 -5.89 28.95 31.75
N LYS A 484 -6.77 29.35 32.69
CA LYS A 484 -8.17 28.91 32.79
C LYS A 484 -8.97 29.05 31.50
N GLU A 485 -8.81 30.19 30.83
CA GLU A 485 -9.43 30.47 29.54
C GLU A 485 -8.47 31.26 28.66
N GLN A 486 -8.53 31.00 27.36
CA GLN A 486 -7.77 31.69 26.33
C GLN A 486 -8.73 32.19 25.25
N ILE A 487 -8.63 33.48 24.93
CA ILE A 487 -9.48 34.12 23.93
C ILE A 487 -8.64 34.33 22.66
N GLY A 488 -9.26 34.16 21.50
CA GLY A 488 -8.61 34.38 20.23
C GLY A 488 -9.54 34.36 19.04
N THR A 489 -8.96 34.26 17.86
CA THR A 489 -9.67 34.18 16.59
C THR A 489 -9.15 33.06 15.70
N ILE A 490 -10.04 32.49 14.89
CA ILE A 490 -9.69 31.67 13.73
C ILE A 490 -10.11 32.43 12.48
N THR A 491 -9.20 32.59 11.54
CA THR A 491 -9.42 33.24 10.25
C THR A 491 -9.37 32.21 9.14
N TYR A 492 -10.50 32.04 8.45
CA TYR A 492 -10.64 31.22 7.24
C TYR A 492 -10.56 32.14 6.03
N ILE A 493 -9.67 31.84 5.08
CA ILE A 493 -9.50 32.58 3.84
C ILE A 493 -9.78 31.64 2.67
N PHE A 494 -10.87 31.89 1.97
CA PHE A 494 -11.34 31.12 0.83
C PHE A 494 -10.90 31.82 -0.46
N LYS A 495 -10.12 31.12 -1.28
CA LYS A 495 -9.63 31.66 -2.55
C LYS A 495 -10.31 30.97 -3.73
N SER A 496 -10.72 31.75 -4.72
CA SER A 496 -11.12 31.20 -6.02
C SER A 496 -9.90 30.61 -6.77
N LYS A 497 -10.14 29.58 -7.58
CA LYS A 497 -9.13 28.94 -8.42
C LYS A 497 -8.77 29.89 -9.56
N ARG A 498 -7.53 30.39 -9.60
CA ARG A 498 -6.97 31.05 -10.80
C ARG A 498 -6.49 30.02 -11.81
#